data_AF-A0A256A3H8-F1
#
_entry.id   AF-A0A256A3H8-F1
#
_cell.length_a   1.000
_cell.length_b   1.000
_cell.length_c   1.000
_cell.angle_alpha   90.00
_cell.angle_beta   90.00
_cell.angle_gamma   90.00
#
_symmetry.space_group_name_H-M   'P 1'
#
loop_
_entity.id
_entity.type
_entity.pdbx_description
1 polymer ?
#
loop_
_entity_poly.entity_id
_entity_poly.type
_entity_poly.pdbx_seq_one_letter_code
_entity_poly.pdbx_strand_id
1 'polypeptide(L)'
;MYRFKATSFSITERLDNDSWSDWTPFEESTVVITLDGKKERIIIGSKEIQVFEIMEYAEKIETDDDIIIGFRCANLDGARVEVDIVTRKKQNNRKQIYVNYSDVRYVYNVYD
;
A
#
# COMPACT_ATOMS: atom_id res chain seq x y z
N MET A 1 13.87 9.59 1.92
CA MET A 1 12.46 9.80 2.30
C MET A 1 11.70 10.08 1.03
N TYR A 2 10.71 9.25 0.72
CA TYR A 2 9.79 9.46 -0.39
C TYR A 2 8.43 9.86 0.16
N ARG A 3 7.72 10.72 -0.57
CA ARG A 3 6.36 11.14 -0.24
C ARG A 3 5.49 10.92 -1.46
N PHE A 4 4.28 10.45 -1.21
CA PHE A 4 3.28 10.22 -2.23
C PHE A 4 1.99 10.91 -1.78
N LYS A 5 1.26 11.47 -2.74
CA LYS A 5 -0.09 11.97 -2.53
C LYS A 5 -1.06 11.01 -3.19
N ALA A 6 -1.97 10.46 -2.40
CA ALA A 6 -3.08 9.68 -2.91
C ALA A 6 -4.10 10.61 -3.58
N THR A 7 -4.61 10.20 -4.74
CA THR A 7 -5.74 10.85 -5.42
C THR A 7 -7.04 10.11 -5.19
N SER A 8 -6.96 8.79 -5.01
CA SER A 8 -8.10 7.95 -4.69
C SER A 8 -7.67 6.67 -3.99
N PHE A 9 -8.62 6.00 -3.35
CA PHE A 9 -8.43 4.71 -2.71
C PHE A 9 -9.58 3.75 -3.01
N SER A 10 -9.32 2.47 -2.89
CA SER A 10 -10.30 1.39 -2.99
C SER A 10 -9.96 0.30 -1.96
N ILE A 11 -10.98 -0.44 -1.53
CA ILE A 11 -10.89 -1.43 -0.46
C ILE A 11 -11.41 -2.78 -0.96
N THR A 12 -10.81 -3.86 -0.51
CA THR A 12 -11.39 -5.21 -0.58
C THR A 12 -11.24 -5.88 0.79
N GLU A 13 -12.22 -6.68 1.16
CA GLU A 13 -12.29 -7.37 2.45
C GLU A 13 -12.31 -8.88 2.25
N ARG A 14 -11.76 -9.59 3.22
CA ARG A 14 -11.80 -11.04 3.25
C ARG A 14 -13.14 -11.49 3.81
N LEU A 15 -13.84 -12.31 3.04
CA LEU A 15 -15.13 -12.89 3.37
C LEU A 15 -14.95 -14.10 4.28
N ASP A 16 -16.04 -14.52 4.94
CA ASP A 16 -16.07 -15.68 5.85
C ASP A 16 -15.60 -17.00 5.22
N ASN A 17 -15.67 -17.10 3.89
CA ASN A 17 -15.21 -18.26 3.12
C ASN A 17 -13.73 -18.16 2.69
N ASP A 18 -12.94 -17.29 3.32
CA ASP A 18 -11.53 -17.00 3.05
C ASP A 18 -11.23 -16.33 1.69
N SER A 19 -12.24 -16.09 0.86
CA SER A 19 -12.10 -15.38 -0.42
C SER A 19 -12.14 -13.85 -0.25
N TRP A 20 -11.64 -13.12 -1.24
CA TRP A 20 -11.70 -11.65 -1.26
C TRP A 20 -12.97 -11.17 -1.94
N SER A 21 -13.58 -10.11 -1.40
CA SER A 21 -14.66 -9.38 -2.06
C SER A 21 -14.16 -8.69 -3.33
N ASP A 22 -15.09 -8.24 -4.17
CA ASP A 22 -14.75 -7.25 -5.19
C ASP A 22 -14.18 -5.99 -4.54
N TRP A 23 -13.30 -5.31 -5.27
CA TRP A 23 -12.80 -3.99 -4.89
C TRP A 23 -13.95 -2.98 -4.94
N THR A 24 -14.05 -2.11 -3.92
CA THR A 24 -14.98 -0.99 -3.94
C THR A 24 -14.65 -0.04 -5.10
N PRO A 25 -15.63 0.71 -5.63
CA PRO A 25 -15.33 1.84 -6.52
C PRO A 25 -14.31 2.78 -5.88
N PHE A 26 -13.41 3.35 -6.68
CA PHE A 26 -12.42 4.28 -6.16
C PHE A 26 -13.10 5.56 -5.63
N GLU A 27 -12.79 5.92 -4.40
CA GLU A 27 -13.21 7.16 -3.75
C GLU A 27 -12.06 8.16 -3.71
N GLU A 28 -12.35 9.46 -3.80
CA GLU A 28 -11.32 10.50 -3.75
C GLU A 28 -10.56 10.48 -2.42
N SER A 29 -9.27 10.78 -2.49
CA SER A 29 -8.38 10.84 -1.33
C SER A 29 -7.43 12.02 -1.45
N THR A 30 -6.99 12.53 -0.30
CA THR A 30 -5.92 13.51 -0.18
C THR A 30 -4.81 13.04 0.76
N VAL A 31 -4.82 11.73 1.07
CA VAL A 31 -3.89 11.12 2.02
C VAL A 31 -2.45 11.27 1.53
N VAL A 32 -1.56 11.63 2.46
CA VAL A 32 -0.11 11.65 2.21
C VAL A 32 0.50 10.39 2.79
N ILE A 33 1.27 9.67 1.96
CA ILE A 33 2.00 8.47 2.34
C ILE A 33 3.49 8.79 2.34
N THR A 34 4.19 8.49 3.42
CA THR A 34 5.63 8.75 3.57
C THR A 34 6.37 7.43 3.79
N LEU A 35 7.40 7.17 2.99
CA LEU A 35 8.37 6.10 3.18
C LEU A 35 9.70 6.70 3.65
N ASP A 36 10.08 6.41 4.89
CA ASP A 36 11.34 6.83 5.51
C ASP A 36 12.22 5.62 5.83
N GLY A 37 12.98 5.17 4.82
CA GLY A 37 13.95 4.07 4.98
C GLY A 37 15.12 4.38 5.93
N LYS A 38 15.31 5.62 6.41
CA LYS A 38 16.28 5.88 7.49
C LYS A 38 15.75 5.50 8.86
N LYS A 39 14.42 5.46 9.00
CA LYS A 39 13.71 5.14 10.24
C LYS A 39 12.99 3.80 10.14
N GLU A 40 13.20 3.06 9.05
CA GLU A 40 12.50 1.81 8.74
C GLU A 40 10.98 1.98 8.92
N ARG A 41 10.40 3.03 8.31
CA ARG A 41 9.02 3.43 8.62
C ARG A 41 8.21 3.86 7.41
N ILE A 42 6.95 3.44 7.37
CA ILE A 42 5.92 3.96 6.48
C ILE A 42 4.82 4.62 7.32
N ILE A 43 4.36 5.81 6.90
CA ILE A 43 3.28 6.56 7.55
C ILE A 43 2.21 6.89 6.52
N ILE A 44 0.96 6.58 6.84
CA ILE A 44 -0.22 6.93 6.03
C ILE A 44 -1.07 7.92 6.83
N GLY A 45 -1.15 9.16 6.34
CA GLY A 45 -1.90 10.25 6.96
C GLY A 45 -3.40 10.21 6.66
N SER A 46 -4.05 9.05 6.84
CA SER A 46 -5.52 8.92 6.80
C SER A 46 -6.19 9.63 7.99
N LYS A 47 -7.52 9.59 8.08
CA LYS A 47 -8.29 10.15 9.21
C LYS A 47 -7.72 9.68 10.56
N GLU A 48 -7.32 8.41 10.61
CA GLU A 48 -6.44 7.87 11.65
C GLU A 48 -5.05 7.66 11.04
N ILE A 49 -4.01 8.13 11.73
CA ILE A 49 -2.63 7.98 11.26
C ILE A 49 -2.21 6.53 11.44
N GLN A 50 -1.88 5.87 10.33
CA GLN A 50 -1.32 4.52 10.36
C GLN A 50 0.20 4.61 10.30
N VAL A 51 0.87 3.86 11.18
CA VAL A 51 2.34 3.79 11.25
C VAL A 51 2.75 2.34 11.13
N PHE A 52 3.67 2.07 10.21
CA PHE A 52 4.22 0.75 9.95
C PHE A 52 5.73 0.77 10.12
N GLU A 53 6.26 -0.11 10.96
CA GLU A 53 7.69 -0.40 11.07
C GLU A 53 8.07 -1.44 10.01
N ILE A 54 9.09 -1.14 9.20
CA ILE A 54 9.59 -2.04 8.16
C ILE A 54 10.50 -3.05 8.83
N MET A 55 10.12 -4.32 8.74
CA MET A 55 10.89 -5.44 9.27
C MET A 55 11.78 -6.06 8.19
N GLU A 56 11.32 -6.04 6.94
CA GLU A 56 12.03 -6.64 5.81
C GLU A 56 11.66 -5.95 4.50
N TYR A 57 12.66 -5.79 3.63
CA TYR A 57 12.49 -5.38 2.24
C TYR A 57 12.32 -6.63 1.37
N ALA A 58 11.18 -6.76 0.70
CA ALA A 58 10.98 -7.86 -0.23
C ALA A 58 11.87 -7.68 -1.47
N GLU A 59 12.18 -8.79 -2.15
CA GLU A 59 12.85 -8.73 -3.45
C GLU A 59 12.01 -7.93 -4.43
N LYS A 60 12.67 -7.04 -5.19
CA LYS A 60 12.01 -6.30 -6.26
C LYS A 60 11.54 -7.28 -7.33
N ILE A 61 10.25 -7.26 -7.64
CA ILE A 61 9.67 -8.04 -8.72
C ILE A 61 9.46 -7.11 -9.93
N GLU A 62 9.89 -7.54 -11.10
CA GLU A 62 9.72 -6.80 -12.34
C GLU A 62 9.20 -7.74 -13.43
N THR A 63 8.06 -7.38 -14.02
CA THR A 63 7.41 -8.09 -15.13
C THR A 63 7.25 -7.16 -16.33
N ASP A 64 6.70 -7.65 -17.43
CA ASP A 64 6.37 -6.81 -18.59
C ASP A 64 5.31 -5.74 -18.26
N ASP A 65 4.48 -5.99 -17.25
CA ASP A 65 3.35 -5.14 -16.90
C ASP A 65 3.64 -4.26 -15.68
N ASP A 66 4.42 -4.75 -14.72
CA ASP A 66 4.53 -4.14 -13.40
C ASP A 66 5.98 -4.09 -12.87
N ILE A 67 6.23 -3.12 -12.00
CA ILE A 67 7.36 -3.13 -11.06
C ILE A 67 6.78 -3.09 -9.65
N ILE A 68 7.18 -4.04 -8.79
CA ILE A 68 6.70 -4.15 -7.42
C ILE A 68 7.87 -4.02 -6.46
N ILE A 69 7.74 -3.11 -5.50
CA ILE A 69 8.66 -2.94 -4.38
C ILE A 69 7.85 -3.19 -3.10
N GLY A 70 8.09 -4.32 -2.45
CA GLY A 70 7.35 -4.76 -1.26
C GLY A 70 8.08 -4.55 0.05
N PHE A 71 7.32 -4.35 1.12
CA PHE A 71 7.78 -4.14 2.49
C PHE A 71 6.97 -4.99 3.45
N ARG A 72 7.63 -5.86 4.22
CA ARG A 72 6.98 -6.60 5.30
C ARG A 72 7.11 -5.79 6.57
N CYS A 73 5.97 -5.44 7.16
CA CYS A 73 5.88 -4.48 8.23
C CYS A 73 5.13 -5.02 9.44
N ALA A 74 5.28 -4.32 10.56
CA ALA A 74 4.41 -4.42 11.73
C ALA A 74 3.70 -3.08 11.97
N ASN A 75 2.40 -3.10 12.29
CA ASN A 75 1.69 -1.91 12.76
C ASN A 75 1.97 -1.64 14.25
N LEU A 76 1.38 -0.58 14.81
CA LEU A 76 1.58 -0.21 16.22
C LEU A 76 1.10 -1.28 17.22
N ASP A 77 0.18 -2.15 16.82
CA ASP A 77 -0.32 -3.27 17.63
C ASP A 77 0.53 -4.55 17.46
N GLY A 78 1.58 -4.49 16.64
CA GLY A 78 2.43 -5.64 16.30
C GLY A 78 1.81 -6.59 15.27
N ALA A 79 0.67 -6.24 14.67
CA ALA A 79 0.06 -7.02 13.59
C ALA A 79 0.90 -6.92 12.31
N ARG A 80 1.04 -8.05 11.61
CA ARG A 80 1.77 -8.13 10.35
C ARG A 80 0.98 -7.44 9.23
N VAL A 81 1.67 -6.56 8.51
CA VAL A 81 1.13 -5.82 7.36
C VAL A 81 2.13 -5.90 6.22
N GLU A 82 1.67 -6.08 4.99
CA GLU A 82 2.53 -5.98 3.81
C GLU A 82 2.15 -4.74 3.01
N VAL A 83 3.14 -3.90 2.68
CA VAL A 83 2.95 -2.69 1.88
C VAL A 83 3.68 -2.87 0.56
N ASP A 84 2.99 -2.64 -0.56
CA ASP A 84 3.60 -2.75 -1.90
C ASP A 84 3.47 -1.45 -2.66
N ILE A 85 4.57 -0.97 -3.23
CA ILE A 85 4.57 0.09 -4.23
C ILE A 85 4.60 -0.58 -5.60
N VAL A 86 3.51 -0.42 -6.36
CA VAL A 86 3.33 -1.01 -7.69
C VAL A 86 3.36 0.09 -8.75
N THR A 87 4.22 -0.04 -9.75
CA THR A 87 4.22 0.81 -10.95
C THR A 87 3.66 0.03 -12.12
N ARG A 88 2.48 0.45 -12.62
CA ARG A 88 1.79 -0.15 -13.77
C ARG A 88 2.37 0.37 -15.08
N LYS A 89 3.31 -0.36 -15.71
CA LYS A 89 4.08 0.08 -16.89
C LYS A 89 3.19 0.47 -18.06
N LYS A 90 2.19 -0.36 -18.37
CA LYS A 90 1.26 -0.15 -19.50
C LYS A 90 0.14 0.86 -19.22
N GLN A 91 0.14 1.49 -18.04
CA GLN A 91 -0.84 2.52 -17.66
C GLN A 91 -0.15 3.85 -17.42
N ASN A 92 0.71 4.26 -18.35
CA ASN A 92 1.53 5.48 -18.24
C ASN A 92 2.33 5.53 -16.92
N ASN A 93 2.88 4.38 -16.51
CA ASN A 93 3.58 4.22 -15.23
C ASN A 93 2.77 4.66 -14.00
N ARG A 94 1.44 4.47 -14.01
CA ARG A 94 0.59 4.76 -12.85
C ARG A 94 1.13 4.04 -11.62
N LYS A 95 1.37 4.79 -10.55
CA LYS A 95 1.81 4.25 -9.27
C LYS A 95 0.61 3.97 -8.37
N GLN A 96 0.68 2.84 -7.68
CA GLN A 96 -0.28 2.43 -6.67
C GLN A 96 0.46 1.98 -5.43
N ILE A 97 -0.15 2.21 -4.27
CA ILE A 97 0.35 1.69 -2.98
C ILE A 97 -0.72 0.77 -2.41
N TYR A 98 -0.35 -0.48 -2.19
CA TYR A 98 -1.20 -1.47 -1.52
C TYR A 98 -0.80 -1.56 -0.05
N VAL A 99 -1.80 -1.70 0.82
CA VAL A 99 -1.63 -2.01 2.24
C VAL A 99 -2.45 -3.26 2.51
N ASN A 100 -1.77 -4.35 2.83
CA ASN A 100 -2.35 -5.68 2.92
C ASN A 100 -2.33 -6.16 4.38
N TYR A 101 -3.51 -6.15 5.01
CA TYR A 101 -3.77 -6.89 6.23
C TYR A 101 -4.28 -8.29 5.88
N SER A 102 -4.42 -9.16 6.89
CA SER A 102 -4.92 -10.53 6.71
C SER A 102 -6.40 -10.59 6.26
N ASP A 103 -7.17 -9.57 6.59
CA ASP A 103 -8.62 -9.48 6.47
C ASP A 103 -9.09 -8.29 5.62
N VAL A 104 -8.25 -7.27 5.41
CA VAL A 104 -8.57 -6.11 4.58
C VAL A 104 -7.37 -5.67 3.73
N ARG A 105 -7.62 -5.20 2.52
CA ARG A 105 -6.61 -4.57 1.67
C ARG A 105 -7.07 -3.22 1.18
N TYR A 106 -6.14 -2.27 1.18
CA TYR A 106 -6.32 -0.94 0.63
C TYR A 106 -5.43 -0.81 -0.60
N VAL A 107 -5.92 -0.14 -1.64
CA VAL A 107 -5.10 0.33 -2.74
C VAL A 107 -5.29 1.82 -2.90
N TYR A 108 -4.19 2.56 -2.95
CA TYR A 108 -4.16 3.99 -3.23
C TYR A 108 -3.62 4.22 -4.63
N ASN A 109 -4.30 5.00 -5.47
CA ASN A 109 -3.66 5.60 -6.63
C ASN A 109 -2.86 6.81 -6.16
N VAL A 110 -1.59 6.89 -6.55
CA VAL A 110 -0.68 7.91 -6.01
C VAL A 110 0.17 8.57 -7.10
N TYR A 111 0.68 9.76 -6.78
CA TYR A 111 1.77 10.43 -7.49
C TYR A 111 2.84 10.90 -6.49
N ASP A 112 4.06 11.08 -6.99
CA ASP A 112 5.24 11.57 -6.26
C ASP A 112 5.35 13.10 -6.23
#